data_AF-A0A8T3T6S9-F1
#
_entry.id   AF-A0A8T3T6S9-F1
#
_cell.length_a   1.000
_cell.length_b   1.000
_cell.length_c   1.000
_cell.angle_alpha   90.00
_cell.angle_beta   90.00
_cell.angle_gamma   90.00
#
_symmetry.space_group_name_H-M   'P 1'
#
loop_
_entity.id
_entity.type
_entity.pdbx_description
1 polymer ?
#
loop_
_entity_poly.entity_id
_entity_poly.type
_entity_poly.pdbx_seq_one_letter_code
_entity_poly.pdbx_strand_id
1 'polypeptide(L)'
;MPPDDPLVERDETVAPEPEKPFRPFYQERDVKRLNAYATRHPDEFAGIWIDWETETITLTFTEALERHRAGAEKAAPGAPTRILRARHTEREMRDLQDEILADAGFQESIRFRLYSAGYDVKANVVHLEGAACRPGEAAAALGERYGEERIRPTIYPLPGREPEQPQAGEGWRLVAELAEIGEPYSIDFLDGQREYEARWSELDQQGPPPPVDFEREAVIDFGAARGLGGECGWAHLARVVFDKAERLVYGDISHPVPQGIACEDVAVPQTFLIAVDRSRLPERPFTVRLYSGPRCGSCPEKVVVDGR
;
A
#
# COMPACT_ATOMS: atom_id res chain seq x y z
N MET A 1 31.46 15.93 4.77
CA MET A 1 31.15 15.87 6.21
C MET A 1 29.89 16.69 6.42
N PRO A 2 28.74 16.06 6.69
CA PRO A 2 27.58 16.79 7.17
C PRO A 2 27.87 17.30 8.60
N PRO A 3 27.26 18.41 9.03
CA PRO A 3 27.43 18.90 10.39
C PRO A 3 26.77 17.93 11.37
N ASP A 4 27.45 17.68 12.49
CA ASP A 4 26.93 16.91 13.62
C ASP A 4 25.64 17.55 14.13
N ASP A 5 24.53 16.84 14.00
CA ASP A 5 23.27 17.19 14.66
C ASP A 5 23.46 16.99 16.17
N PRO A 6 23.19 17.99 17.03
CA PRO A 6 23.33 17.82 18.46
C PRO A 6 22.31 16.78 18.93
N LEU A 7 22.83 15.69 19.51
CA LEU A 7 22.07 14.67 20.20
C LEU A 7 21.14 15.36 21.22
N VAL A 8 19.84 15.43 20.88
CA VAL A 8 18.80 15.79 21.84
C VAL A 8 18.74 14.62 22.84
N GLU A 9 19.41 14.76 23.97
CA GLU A 9 19.20 13.92 25.15
C GLU A 9 17.70 13.98 25.48
N ARG A 10 16.97 12.93 25.13
CA ARG A 10 15.61 12.74 25.62
C ARG A 10 15.73 12.49 27.11
N ASP A 11 15.25 13.43 27.90
CA ASP A 11 15.11 13.28 29.34
C ASP A 11 14.15 12.12 29.62
N GLU A 12 14.71 10.92 29.85
CA GLU A 12 13.98 9.69 30.16
C GLU A 12 13.32 9.73 31.56
N THR A 13 13.33 10.86 32.26
CA THR A 13 12.76 10.99 33.62
C THR A 13 11.33 11.54 33.66
N VAL A 14 10.72 11.88 32.53
CA VAL A 14 9.29 12.22 32.49
C VAL A 14 8.48 10.92 32.49
N ALA A 15 8.06 10.49 33.68
CA ALA A 15 7.05 9.45 33.81
C ALA A 15 5.85 9.79 32.91
N PRO A 16 5.33 8.86 32.09
CA PRO A 16 4.19 9.14 31.24
C PRO A 16 3.04 9.63 32.14
N GLU A 17 2.46 10.77 31.80
CA GLU A 17 1.25 11.24 32.48
C GLU A 17 0.25 10.09 32.48
N PRO A 18 -0.37 9.77 33.64
CA PRO A 18 -1.35 8.69 33.69
C PRO A 18 -2.45 9.02 32.68
N GLU A 19 -2.59 8.16 31.67
CA GLU A 19 -3.62 8.31 30.64
C GLU A 19 -4.96 8.53 31.33
N LYS A 20 -5.55 9.71 31.13
CA LYS A 20 -6.88 9.99 31.67
C LYS A 20 -7.82 8.91 31.12
N PRO A 21 -8.57 8.20 31.97
CA PRO A 21 -9.46 7.16 31.50
C PRO A 21 -10.44 7.76 30.51
N PHE A 22 -10.44 7.22 29.30
CA PHE A 22 -11.34 7.62 28.23
C PHE A 22 -12.79 7.52 28.71
N ARG A 23 -13.49 8.66 28.77
CA ARG A 23 -14.91 8.72 29.08
C ARG A 23 -15.65 9.23 27.84
N PRO A 24 -16.38 8.37 27.11
CA PRO A 24 -17.14 8.83 25.97
C PRO A 24 -18.21 9.84 26.41
N PHE A 25 -18.34 10.95 25.69
CA PHE A 25 -19.36 11.98 25.93
C PHE A 25 -20.78 11.51 25.56
N TYR A 26 -20.89 10.38 24.87
CA TYR A 26 -22.15 9.76 24.48
C TYR A 26 -22.34 8.39 25.15
N GLN A 27 -23.58 7.92 25.16
CA GLN A 27 -23.90 6.54 25.53
C GLN A 27 -24.30 5.75 24.28
N GLU A 28 -23.81 4.52 24.13
CA GLU A 28 -24.14 3.67 22.97
C GLU A 28 -25.66 3.47 22.79
N ARG A 29 -26.42 3.44 23.89
CA ARG A 29 -27.88 3.31 23.85
C ARG A 29 -28.53 4.49 23.12
N ASP A 30 -27.96 5.69 23.23
CA ASP A 30 -28.50 6.90 22.64
C ASP A 30 -28.23 6.90 21.13
N VAL A 31 -27.02 6.51 20.71
CA VAL A 31 -26.68 6.28 19.29
C VAL A 31 -27.63 5.26 18.66
N LYS A 32 -27.90 4.12 19.34
CA LYS A 32 -28.83 3.10 18.85
C LYS A 32 -30.27 3.62 18.70
N ARG A 33 -30.75 4.41 19.67
CA ARG A 33 -32.10 5.03 19.63
C ARG A 33 -32.23 6.05 18.52
N LEU A 34 -31.19 6.89 18.35
CA LEU A 34 -31.12 7.89 17.28
C LEU A 34 -31.07 7.24 15.91
N ASN A 35 -30.25 6.20 15.73
CA ASN A 35 -30.21 5.43 14.49
C ASN A 35 -31.58 4.79 14.18
N ALA A 36 -32.23 4.16 15.17
CA ALA A 36 -33.56 3.58 15.01
C ALA A 36 -34.66 4.62 14.71
N TYR A 37 -34.51 5.86 15.20
CA TYR A 37 -35.38 6.95 14.81
C TYR A 37 -35.14 7.32 13.34
N ALA A 38 -33.88 7.52 12.96
CA ALA A 38 -33.52 8.03 11.65
C ALA A 38 -33.87 7.06 10.51
N THR A 39 -33.66 5.75 10.70
CA THR A 39 -33.98 4.71 9.69
C THR A 39 -35.48 4.56 9.40
N ARG A 40 -36.37 5.12 10.23
CA ARG A 40 -37.81 5.21 9.93
C ARG A 40 -38.17 6.33 8.96
N HIS A 41 -37.21 7.18 8.61
CA HIS A 41 -37.36 8.29 7.67
C HIS A 41 -36.39 8.12 6.49
N PRO A 42 -36.45 6.99 5.74
CA PRO A 42 -35.42 6.67 4.75
C PRO A 42 -35.39 7.62 3.56
N ASP A 43 -36.48 8.35 3.31
CA ASP A 43 -36.60 9.29 2.19
C ASP A 43 -36.02 10.68 2.53
N GLU A 44 -35.60 10.89 3.78
CA GLU A 44 -35.07 12.15 4.28
C GLU A 44 -33.71 11.97 4.96
N PHE A 45 -33.45 10.80 5.53
CA PHE A 45 -32.24 10.51 6.29
C PHE A 45 -31.00 10.41 5.40
N ALA A 46 -29.94 11.08 5.81
CA ALA A 46 -28.68 11.15 5.09
C ALA A 46 -27.48 10.58 5.87
N GLY A 47 -27.70 10.05 7.06
CA GLY A 47 -26.69 9.31 7.83
C GLY A 47 -26.36 9.93 9.20
N ILE A 48 -25.58 9.19 9.96
CA ILE A 48 -25.25 9.45 11.37
C ILE A 48 -23.78 9.17 11.66
N TRP A 49 -23.13 10.01 12.47
CA TRP A 49 -21.78 9.76 12.98
C TRP A 49 -21.56 10.40 14.34
N ILE A 50 -20.48 9.97 15.00
CA ILE A 50 -19.97 10.59 16.23
C ILE A 50 -18.91 11.62 15.82
N ASP A 51 -19.16 12.88 16.17
CA ASP A 51 -18.22 13.97 15.99
C ASP A 51 -17.43 14.18 17.27
N TRP A 52 -16.17 13.76 17.26
CA TRP A 52 -15.26 13.86 18.40
C TRP A 52 -14.75 15.28 18.64
N GLU A 53 -14.74 16.14 17.63
CA GLU A 53 -14.26 17.52 17.77
C GLU A 53 -15.27 18.38 18.51
N THR A 54 -16.55 18.19 18.20
CA THR A 54 -17.64 18.93 18.84
C THR A 54 -18.34 18.16 19.95
N GLU A 55 -17.88 16.94 20.24
CA GLU A 55 -18.50 16.03 21.22
C GLU A 55 -20.01 15.87 21.02
N THR A 56 -20.45 15.58 19.78
CA THR A 56 -21.87 15.37 19.45
C THR A 56 -22.12 14.12 18.62
N ILE A 57 -23.34 13.59 18.71
CA ILE A 57 -23.90 12.65 17.73
C ILE A 57 -24.56 13.49 16.64
N THR A 58 -23.97 13.50 15.45
CA THR A 58 -24.51 14.25 14.31
C THR A 58 -25.41 13.36 13.45
N LEU A 59 -26.62 13.84 13.18
CA LEU A 59 -27.52 13.25 12.19
C LEU A 59 -27.72 14.24 11.05
N THR A 60 -27.83 13.72 9.84
CA THR A 60 -28.09 14.53 8.65
C THR A 60 -29.42 14.14 8.01
N PHE A 61 -30.15 15.15 7.53
CA PHE A 61 -31.39 14.97 6.78
C PHE A 61 -31.43 15.95 5.60
N THR A 62 -32.11 15.59 4.52
CA THR A 62 -32.25 16.46 3.34
C THR A 62 -33.22 17.62 3.57
N GLU A 63 -34.23 17.40 4.41
CA GLU A 63 -35.29 18.37 4.72
C GLU A 63 -35.84 18.25 6.16
N ALA A 64 -36.83 19.11 6.48
CA ALA A 64 -37.59 19.09 7.74
C ALA A 64 -36.76 19.06 9.05
N LEU A 65 -35.63 19.77 9.07
CA LEU A 65 -34.62 19.71 10.15
C LEU A 65 -35.19 19.97 11.56
N GLU A 66 -36.12 20.91 11.69
CA GLU A 66 -36.75 21.22 12.99
C GLU A 66 -37.57 20.04 13.54
N ARG A 67 -38.31 19.34 12.65
CA ARG A 67 -39.05 18.14 13.01
C ARG A 67 -38.08 17.03 13.46
N HIS A 68 -36.98 16.86 12.74
CA HIS A 68 -35.97 15.86 13.11
C HIS A 68 -35.22 16.21 14.39
N ARG A 69 -34.98 17.50 14.68
CA ARG A 69 -34.41 17.93 15.96
C ARG A 69 -35.33 17.58 17.13
N ALA A 70 -36.61 17.89 17.02
CA ALA A 70 -37.60 17.51 18.04
C ALA A 70 -37.74 15.98 18.17
N GLY A 71 -37.70 15.26 17.04
CA GLY A 71 -37.74 13.80 17.01
C GLY A 71 -36.52 13.14 17.66
N ALA A 72 -35.32 13.65 17.39
CA ALA A 72 -34.06 13.19 17.99
C ALA A 72 -34.04 13.41 19.50
N GLU A 73 -34.43 14.59 19.99
CA GLU A 73 -34.54 14.88 21.42
C GLU A 73 -35.54 13.94 22.09
N LYS A 74 -36.68 13.64 21.45
CA LYS A 74 -37.64 12.67 21.97
C LYS A 74 -37.08 11.24 21.99
N ALA A 75 -36.28 10.86 20.99
CA ALA A 75 -35.73 9.52 20.86
C ALA A 75 -34.59 9.27 21.88
N ALA A 76 -33.75 10.26 22.13
CA ALA A 76 -32.65 10.20 23.10
C ALA A 76 -32.56 11.52 23.90
N PRO A 77 -33.43 11.72 24.90
CA PRO A 77 -33.48 12.96 25.67
C PRO A 77 -32.16 13.29 26.35
N GLY A 78 -31.70 14.54 26.20
CA GLY A 78 -30.45 15.04 26.77
C GLY A 78 -29.17 14.50 26.14
N ALA A 79 -29.24 13.70 25.07
CA ALA A 79 -28.05 13.31 24.32
C ALA A 79 -27.50 14.53 23.55
N PRO A 80 -26.16 14.71 23.47
CA PRO A 80 -25.57 15.82 22.73
C PRO A 80 -25.74 15.59 21.23
N THR A 81 -26.85 16.06 20.65
CA THR A 81 -27.19 15.83 19.24
C THR A 81 -27.07 17.08 18.39
N ARG A 82 -26.65 16.90 17.14
CA ARG A 82 -26.61 17.96 16.14
C ARG A 82 -27.33 17.48 14.88
N ILE A 83 -28.28 18.28 14.39
CA ILE A 83 -29.00 18.00 13.14
C ILE A 83 -28.50 18.93 12.06
N LEU A 84 -27.99 18.36 10.96
CA LEU A 84 -27.46 19.10 9.82
C LEU A 84 -28.26 18.80 8.55
N ARG A 85 -28.19 19.72 7.58
CA ARG A 85 -28.75 19.53 6.26
C ARG A 85 -27.77 18.80 5.34
N ALA A 86 -28.26 17.79 4.63
CA ALA A 86 -27.56 17.12 3.53
C ALA A 86 -28.23 17.45 2.18
N ARG A 87 -27.52 17.17 1.08
CA ARG A 87 -28.06 17.31 -0.29
C ARG A 87 -28.78 16.04 -0.73
N HIS A 88 -28.21 14.90 -0.39
CA HIS A 88 -28.69 13.58 -0.77
C HIS A 88 -29.00 12.74 0.47
N THR A 89 -29.98 11.86 0.33
CA THR A 89 -30.30 10.83 1.32
C THR A 89 -29.24 9.73 1.31
N GLU A 90 -29.16 8.95 2.38
CA GLU A 90 -28.29 7.78 2.47
C GLU A 90 -28.70 6.73 1.43
N ARG A 91 -30.01 6.58 1.18
CA ARG A 91 -30.54 5.69 0.15
C ARG A 91 -30.00 6.05 -1.23
N GLU A 92 -30.12 7.31 -1.64
CA GLU A 92 -29.63 7.78 -2.95
C GLU A 92 -28.12 7.57 -3.13
N MET A 93 -27.33 7.70 -2.07
CA MET A 93 -25.87 7.48 -2.13
C MET A 93 -25.51 5.99 -2.15
N ARG A 94 -26.26 5.13 -1.46
CA ARG A 94 -26.10 3.67 -1.55
C ARG A 94 -26.52 3.14 -2.90
N ASP A 95 -27.64 3.61 -3.44
CA ASP A 95 -28.08 3.23 -4.78
C ASP A 95 -27.05 3.66 -5.84
N LEU A 96 -26.45 4.85 -5.68
CA LEU A 96 -25.33 5.29 -6.53
C LEU A 96 -24.08 4.41 -6.38
N GLN A 97 -23.72 4.03 -5.15
CA GLN A 97 -22.62 3.11 -4.90
C GLN A 97 -22.85 1.77 -5.62
N ASP A 98 -24.05 1.21 -5.54
CA ASP A 98 -24.42 -0.04 -6.20
C ASP A 98 -24.42 0.11 -7.74
N GLU A 99 -24.87 1.24 -8.27
CA GLU A 99 -24.78 1.57 -9.70
C GLU A 99 -23.32 1.55 -10.17
N ILE A 100 -22.43 2.24 -9.45
CA ILE A 100 -21.01 2.33 -9.80
C ILE A 100 -20.36 0.95 -9.77
N LEU A 101 -20.63 0.14 -8.73
CA LEU A 101 -20.09 -1.22 -8.60
C LEU A 101 -20.56 -2.16 -9.72
N ALA A 102 -21.80 -1.97 -10.22
CA ALA A 102 -22.36 -2.77 -11.29
C ALA A 102 -21.88 -2.34 -12.70
N ASP A 103 -21.34 -1.13 -12.87
CA ASP A 103 -21.02 -0.54 -14.17
C ASP A 103 -19.63 -0.93 -14.72
N ALA A 104 -19.30 -2.23 -14.65
CA ALA A 104 -17.98 -2.75 -15.07
C ALA A 104 -17.64 -2.42 -16.53
N GLY A 105 -18.64 -2.39 -17.42
CA GLY A 105 -18.44 -2.06 -18.83
C GLY A 105 -18.01 -0.61 -19.05
N PHE A 106 -18.59 0.34 -18.31
CA PHE A 106 -18.13 1.72 -18.35
C PHE A 106 -16.72 1.85 -17.78
N GLN A 107 -16.44 1.23 -16.63
CA GLN A 107 -15.11 1.24 -16.00
C GLN A 107 -14.03 0.73 -16.97
N GLU A 108 -14.28 -0.38 -17.67
CA GLU A 108 -13.37 -0.90 -18.70
C GLU A 108 -13.17 0.09 -19.85
N SER A 109 -14.24 0.75 -20.32
CA SER A 109 -14.18 1.71 -21.44
C SER A 109 -13.26 2.90 -21.16
N ILE A 110 -13.16 3.33 -19.90
CA ILE A 110 -12.28 4.42 -19.45
C ILE A 110 -10.94 3.90 -18.90
N ARG A 111 -10.70 2.59 -18.96
CA ARG A 111 -9.52 1.91 -18.39
C ARG A 111 -9.31 2.25 -16.92
N PHE A 112 -10.41 2.29 -16.17
CA PHE A 112 -10.43 2.49 -14.74
C PHE A 112 -10.64 1.15 -14.04
N ARG A 113 -9.81 0.86 -13.05
CA ARG A 113 -9.95 -0.27 -12.15
C ARG A 113 -10.40 0.27 -10.79
N LEU A 114 -11.63 -0.04 -10.41
CA LEU A 114 -12.18 0.31 -9.11
C LEU A 114 -11.62 -0.64 -8.04
N TYR A 115 -11.08 -0.09 -6.96
CA TYR A 115 -10.63 -0.82 -5.78
C TYR A 115 -11.69 -0.83 -4.69
N SER A 116 -12.26 0.35 -4.41
CA SER A 116 -13.28 0.51 -3.39
C SER A 116 -14.27 1.61 -3.76
N ALA A 117 -15.50 1.45 -3.29
CA ALA A 117 -16.52 2.48 -3.33
C ALA A 117 -17.22 2.48 -1.97
N GLY A 118 -17.46 3.67 -1.41
CA GLY A 118 -18.09 3.79 -0.10
C GLY A 118 -18.76 5.14 0.11
N TYR A 119 -19.85 5.15 0.85
CA TYR A 119 -20.55 6.38 1.21
C TYR A 119 -19.81 7.14 2.32
N ASP A 120 -19.28 8.33 2.02
CA ASP A 120 -18.78 9.27 3.02
C ASP A 120 -19.95 10.11 3.56
N VAL A 121 -20.45 9.69 4.72
CA VAL A 121 -21.59 10.33 5.39
C VAL A 121 -21.31 11.80 5.73
N LYS A 122 -20.07 12.15 6.07
CA LYS A 122 -19.73 13.53 6.48
C LYS A 122 -19.71 14.46 5.28
N ALA A 123 -19.16 13.99 4.16
CA ALA A 123 -19.10 14.76 2.92
C ALA A 123 -20.38 14.67 2.08
N ASN A 124 -21.29 13.73 2.40
CA ASN A 124 -22.52 13.45 1.67
C ASN A 124 -22.28 13.12 0.17
N VAL A 125 -21.23 12.35 -0.10
CA VAL A 125 -20.81 11.88 -1.44
C VAL A 125 -20.37 10.42 -1.38
N VAL A 126 -20.33 9.74 -2.54
CA VAL A 126 -19.69 8.44 -2.69
C VAL A 126 -18.21 8.63 -2.96
N HIS A 127 -17.36 8.18 -2.05
CA HIS A 127 -15.92 8.12 -2.24
C HIS A 127 -15.57 6.90 -3.10
N LEU A 128 -14.71 7.11 -4.09
CA LEU A 128 -14.22 6.06 -4.99
C LEU A 128 -12.71 6.00 -4.91
N GLU A 129 -12.14 4.81 -4.82
CA GLU A 129 -10.71 4.60 -4.95
C GLU A 129 -10.46 3.62 -6.08
N GLY A 130 -9.49 3.94 -6.93
CA GLY A 130 -9.14 3.11 -8.05
C GLY A 130 -7.89 3.59 -8.75
N ALA A 131 -7.56 2.94 -9.86
CA ALA A 131 -6.46 3.37 -10.71
C ALA A 131 -6.85 3.45 -12.18
N ALA A 132 -6.22 4.36 -12.91
CA ALA A 132 -6.38 4.47 -14.36
C ALA A 132 -5.06 4.89 -15.04
N CYS A 133 -4.88 4.53 -16.31
CA CYS A 133 -3.72 4.98 -17.08
C CYS A 133 -3.68 6.51 -17.24
N ARG A 134 -4.84 7.15 -17.24
CA ARG A 134 -5.01 8.61 -17.36
C ARG A 134 -5.94 9.10 -16.25
N PRO A 135 -5.44 9.27 -15.00
CA PRO A 135 -6.27 9.57 -13.84
C PRO A 135 -7.17 10.79 -13.99
N GLY A 136 -6.64 11.88 -14.56
CA GLY A 136 -7.44 13.10 -14.77
C GLY A 136 -8.61 12.90 -15.74
N GLU A 137 -8.42 12.14 -16.81
CA GLU A 137 -9.49 11.84 -17.76
C GLU A 137 -10.51 10.85 -17.18
N ALA A 138 -10.05 9.85 -16.42
CA ALA A 138 -10.93 8.93 -15.73
C ALA A 138 -11.79 9.64 -14.67
N ALA A 139 -11.20 10.57 -13.91
CA ALA A 139 -11.93 11.37 -12.92
C ALA A 139 -13.00 12.25 -13.58
N ALA A 140 -12.67 12.90 -14.70
CA ALA A 140 -13.63 13.70 -15.46
C ALA A 140 -14.77 12.84 -16.01
N ALA A 141 -14.47 11.66 -16.58
CA ALA A 141 -15.48 10.75 -17.10
C ALA A 141 -16.41 10.19 -16.00
N LEU A 142 -15.85 9.83 -14.84
CA LEU A 142 -16.65 9.42 -13.67
C LEU A 142 -17.57 10.57 -13.20
N GLY A 143 -17.04 11.80 -13.15
CA GLY A 143 -17.81 12.99 -12.80
C GLY A 143 -18.96 13.28 -13.77
N GLU A 144 -18.71 13.18 -15.08
CA GLU A 144 -19.74 13.33 -16.11
C GLU A 144 -20.82 12.24 -16.01
N ARG A 145 -20.42 10.99 -15.72
CA ARG A 145 -21.34 9.85 -15.67
C ARG A 145 -22.21 9.85 -14.42
N TYR A 146 -21.65 10.18 -13.25
CA TYR A 146 -22.28 9.98 -11.95
C TYR A 146 -22.62 11.28 -11.19
N GLY A 147 -22.12 12.43 -11.66
CA GLY A 147 -22.27 13.75 -11.05
C GLY A 147 -21.07 14.13 -10.17
N GLU A 148 -20.35 15.19 -10.54
CA GLU A 148 -19.16 15.68 -9.82
C GLU A 148 -19.45 16.07 -8.36
N GLU A 149 -20.68 16.45 -8.05
CA GLU A 149 -21.13 16.78 -6.71
C GLU A 149 -21.53 15.56 -5.86
N ARG A 150 -21.67 14.39 -6.48
CA ARG A 150 -22.15 13.14 -5.85
C ARG A 150 -21.03 12.15 -5.60
N ILE A 151 -19.91 12.28 -6.31
CA ILE A 151 -18.74 11.41 -6.14
C ILE A 151 -17.49 12.18 -5.73
N ARG A 152 -16.55 11.49 -5.09
CA ARG A 152 -15.20 11.98 -4.86
C ARG A 152 -14.21 10.88 -5.23
N PRO A 153 -13.64 10.92 -6.45
CA PRO A 153 -12.70 9.90 -6.87
C PRO A 153 -11.27 10.24 -6.42
N THR A 154 -10.61 9.28 -5.77
CA THR A 154 -9.16 9.22 -5.61
C THR A 154 -8.61 8.22 -6.61
N ILE A 155 -8.02 8.72 -7.70
CA ILE A 155 -7.53 7.87 -8.80
C ILE A 155 -6.02 7.89 -8.83
N TYR A 156 -5.43 6.74 -8.59
CA TYR A 156 -4.00 6.55 -8.74
C TYR A 156 -3.66 6.33 -10.22
N PRO A 157 -2.48 6.78 -10.68
CA PRO A 157 -1.98 6.30 -11.95
C PRO A 157 -1.86 4.78 -11.85
N LEU A 158 -2.45 4.05 -12.80
CA LEU A 158 -1.95 2.71 -13.05
C LEU A 158 -0.45 2.87 -13.34
N PRO A 159 0.42 2.04 -12.76
CA PRO A 159 1.78 1.94 -13.27
C PRO A 159 1.63 1.78 -14.78
N GLY A 160 2.47 2.47 -15.56
CA GLY A 160 2.51 2.23 -17.00
C GLY A 160 2.70 0.73 -17.27
N ARG A 161 2.77 0.31 -18.54
CA ARG A 161 3.25 -1.04 -18.86
C ARG A 161 4.44 -1.33 -17.95
N GLU A 162 4.35 -2.40 -17.14
CA GLU A 162 5.39 -2.72 -16.16
C GLU A 162 6.73 -2.57 -16.89
N PRO A 163 7.65 -1.75 -16.37
CA PRO A 163 8.91 -1.54 -17.06
C PRO A 163 9.52 -2.91 -17.32
N GLU A 164 9.90 -3.19 -18.57
CA GLU A 164 10.55 -4.46 -18.88
C GLU A 164 11.75 -4.62 -17.93
N GLN A 165 11.88 -5.78 -17.28
CA GLN A 165 12.96 -6.06 -16.35
C GLN A 165 14.31 -5.81 -17.05
N PRO A 166 15.14 -4.86 -16.56
CA PRO A 166 16.45 -4.63 -17.11
C PRO A 166 17.24 -5.93 -17.13
N GLN A 167 17.80 -6.23 -18.30
CA GLN A 167 18.60 -7.42 -18.53
C GLN A 167 20.07 -7.21 -18.15
N ALA A 168 20.52 -5.96 -18.00
CA ALA A 168 21.87 -5.62 -17.55
C ALA A 168 22.00 -4.14 -17.11
N GLY A 169 23.12 -3.84 -16.46
CA GLY A 169 23.56 -2.49 -16.16
C GLY A 169 25.06 -2.42 -15.95
N GLU A 170 25.56 -1.33 -15.36
CA GLU A 170 27.00 -1.17 -15.11
C GLU A 170 27.49 -2.19 -14.08
N GLY A 171 28.27 -3.17 -14.54
CA GLY A 171 28.89 -4.18 -13.67
C GLY A 171 28.01 -5.37 -13.31
N TRP A 172 26.82 -5.49 -13.90
CA TRP A 172 25.92 -6.61 -13.64
C TRP A 172 25.06 -6.97 -14.86
N ARG A 173 24.61 -8.21 -14.93
CA ARG A 173 23.61 -8.69 -15.89
C ARG A 173 22.65 -9.67 -15.24
N LEU A 174 21.41 -9.68 -15.72
CA LEU A 174 20.41 -10.67 -15.34
C LEU A 174 20.77 -12.02 -15.95
N VAL A 175 20.76 -13.05 -15.11
CA VAL A 175 20.95 -14.45 -15.51
C VAL A 175 19.60 -15.13 -15.63
N ALA A 176 18.74 -14.94 -14.63
CA ALA A 176 17.37 -15.39 -14.64
C ALA A 176 16.49 -14.53 -13.74
N GLU A 177 15.23 -14.39 -14.13
CA GLU A 177 14.14 -13.86 -13.32
C GLU A 177 13.11 -14.98 -13.16
N LEU A 178 12.86 -15.39 -11.91
CA LEU A 178 11.98 -16.51 -11.60
C LEU A 178 10.86 -16.04 -10.68
N ALA A 179 9.66 -15.95 -11.27
CA ALA A 179 8.44 -15.60 -10.58
C ALA A 179 7.97 -16.72 -9.64
N GLU A 180 7.64 -16.39 -8.39
CA GLU A 180 7.06 -17.33 -7.40
C GLU A 180 7.98 -18.50 -7.02
N ILE A 181 9.29 -18.35 -7.24
CA ILE A 181 10.31 -19.35 -6.95
C ILE A 181 11.36 -18.76 -6.01
N GLY A 182 11.85 -19.57 -5.08
CA GLY A 182 12.87 -19.22 -4.09
C GLY A 182 12.29 -18.83 -2.73
N GLU A 183 13.14 -18.24 -1.87
CA GLU A 183 12.75 -17.77 -0.54
C GLU A 183 12.62 -16.23 -0.53
N PRO A 184 11.52 -15.66 0.00
CA PRO A 184 11.40 -14.21 0.11
C PRO A 184 12.37 -13.66 1.15
N TYR A 185 12.89 -12.45 0.90
CA TYR A 185 13.85 -11.76 1.77
C TYR A 185 15.16 -12.55 1.99
N SER A 186 15.59 -13.32 0.99
CA SER A 186 16.81 -14.13 1.03
C SER A 186 17.89 -13.57 0.10
N ILE A 187 19.15 -13.90 0.42
CA ILE A 187 20.31 -13.53 -0.38
C ILE A 187 21.36 -14.62 -0.30
N ASP A 188 21.90 -14.97 -1.46
CA ASP A 188 23.11 -15.78 -1.56
C ASP A 188 24.17 -15.12 -2.46
N PHE A 189 25.44 -15.39 -2.14
CA PHE A 189 26.58 -15.01 -2.96
C PHE A 189 27.31 -16.29 -3.38
N LEU A 190 27.36 -16.55 -4.68
CA LEU A 190 27.88 -17.79 -5.26
C LEU A 190 29.19 -17.44 -5.98
N ASP A 191 30.31 -17.90 -5.43
CA ASP A 191 31.67 -17.52 -5.87
C ASP A 191 32.26 -18.52 -6.87
N GLY A 192 31.51 -19.57 -7.24
CA GLY A 192 31.97 -20.60 -8.17
C GLY A 192 30.86 -21.40 -8.83
N GLN A 193 31.23 -22.05 -9.93
CA GLN A 193 30.34 -22.84 -10.79
C GLN A 193 29.51 -23.88 -10.02
N ARG A 194 30.14 -24.61 -9.09
CA ARG A 194 29.47 -25.68 -8.33
C ARG A 194 28.35 -25.15 -7.42
N GLU A 195 28.57 -24.02 -6.77
CA GLU A 195 27.57 -23.38 -5.91
C GLU A 195 26.40 -22.87 -6.73
N TYR A 196 26.69 -22.30 -7.91
CA TYR A 196 25.69 -21.84 -8.86
C TYR A 196 24.83 -22.96 -9.44
N GLU A 197 25.43 -24.08 -9.85
CA GLU A 197 24.69 -25.25 -10.33
C GLU A 197 23.82 -25.88 -9.24
N ALA A 198 24.34 -25.95 -8.01
CA ALA A 198 23.57 -26.43 -6.86
C ALA A 198 22.35 -25.53 -6.62
N ARG A 199 22.55 -24.21 -6.59
CA ARG A 199 21.46 -23.25 -6.39
C ARG A 199 20.42 -23.29 -7.50
N TRP A 200 20.84 -23.41 -8.76
CA TRP A 200 19.92 -23.57 -9.90
C TRP A 200 19.00 -24.79 -9.74
N SER A 201 19.54 -25.91 -9.26
CA SER A 201 18.77 -27.11 -8.97
C SER A 201 17.82 -26.95 -7.77
N GLU A 202 18.21 -26.20 -6.74
CA GLU A 202 17.36 -25.91 -5.57
C GLU A 202 16.14 -25.06 -5.95
N LEU A 203 16.30 -24.18 -6.94
CA LEU A 203 15.22 -23.35 -7.51
C LEU A 203 14.30 -24.13 -8.47
N ASP A 204 14.37 -25.46 -8.46
CA ASP A 204 13.60 -26.40 -9.30
C ASP A 204 13.67 -26.07 -10.81
N GLN A 205 14.79 -25.51 -11.26
CA GLN A 205 14.98 -25.19 -12.66
C GLN A 205 15.47 -26.41 -13.43
N GLN A 206 14.79 -26.71 -14.54
CA GLN A 206 15.17 -27.84 -15.41
C GLN A 206 16.30 -27.46 -16.36
N GLY A 207 17.23 -28.39 -16.57
CA GLY A 207 18.35 -28.22 -17.50
C GLY A 207 19.53 -27.45 -16.91
N PRO A 208 20.60 -27.25 -17.71
CA PRO A 208 21.79 -26.54 -17.24
C PRO A 208 21.49 -25.04 -17.03
N PRO A 209 22.08 -24.40 -16.01
CA PRO A 209 21.95 -22.97 -15.81
C PRO A 209 22.54 -22.16 -16.97
N PRO A 210 22.07 -20.92 -17.23
CA PRO A 210 22.73 -20.01 -18.17
C PRO A 210 24.20 -19.80 -17.78
N PRO A 211 25.12 -19.69 -18.77
CA PRO A 211 26.55 -19.64 -18.49
C PRO A 211 26.99 -18.36 -17.75
N VAL A 212 27.95 -18.53 -16.84
CA VAL A 212 28.62 -17.46 -16.09
C VAL A 212 30.13 -17.72 -16.11
N ASP A 213 30.92 -16.70 -16.41
CA ASP A 213 32.38 -16.81 -16.40
C ASP A 213 32.90 -16.52 -14.99
N PHE A 214 33.04 -17.56 -14.16
CA PHE A 214 33.46 -17.40 -12.76
C PHE A 214 34.90 -16.89 -12.57
N GLU A 215 35.72 -16.82 -13.62
CA GLU A 215 37.02 -16.13 -13.55
C GLU A 215 36.83 -14.60 -13.46
N ARG A 216 35.75 -14.08 -14.04
CA ARG A 216 35.49 -12.63 -14.15
C ARG A 216 34.26 -12.18 -13.36
N GLU A 217 33.30 -13.06 -13.19
CA GLU A 217 32.00 -12.83 -12.59
C GLU A 217 31.85 -13.62 -11.28
N ALA A 218 30.90 -13.19 -10.47
CA ALA A 218 30.28 -13.98 -9.40
C ALA A 218 28.76 -13.89 -9.56
N VAL A 219 27.99 -14.76 -8.89
CA VAL A 219 26.52 -14.71 -8.94
C VAL A 219 25.97 -14.23 -7.61
N ILE A 220 24.96 -13.36 -7.65
CA ILE A 220 24.14 -13.01 -6.50
C ILE A 220 22.73 -13.51 -6.78
N ASP A 221 22.15 -14.19 -5.80
CA ASP A 221 20.73 -14.52 -5.75
C ASP A 221 20.02 -13.50 -4.85
N PHE A 222 19.10 -12.72 -5.43
CA PHE A 222 18.20 -11.87 -4.68
C PHE A 222 16.79 -12.49 -4.62
N GLY A 223 16.43 -13.01 -3.46
CA GLY A 223 15.05 -13.42 -3.15
C GLY A 223 14.21 -12.23 -2.73
N ALA A 224 13.69 -11.48 -3.69
CA ALA A 224 12.73 -10.41 -3.43
C ALA A 224 11.39 -11.00 -2.95
N ALA A 225 10.65 -10.20 -2.18
CA ALA A 225 9.29 -10.55 -1.78
C ALA A 225 8.31 -9.58 -2.42
N ARG A 226 7.17 -10.08 -2.92
CA ARG A 226 6.01 -9.25 -3.27
C ARG A 226 4.83 -9.61 -2.37
N GLY A 227 3.84 -8.73 -2.28
CA GLY A 227 2.57 -9.05 -1.63
C GLY A 227 1.72 -10.04 -2.42
N LEU A 228 0.79 -10.72 -1.76
CA LEU A 228 -0.32 -11.41 -2.42
C LEU A 228 -1.36 -10.42 -2.95
N GLY A 229 -1.99 -10.79 -4.07
CA GLY A 229 -2.92 -9.97 -4.83
C GLY A 229 -2.36 -9.64 -6.22
N GLY A 230 -3.13 -9.87 -7.28
CA GLY A 230 -2.73 -9.63 -8.68
C GLY A 230 -2.46 -8.16 -9.04
N GLU A 231 -2.43 -7.28 -8.03
CA GLU A 231 -2.33 -5.83 -8.13
C GLU A 231 -1.05 -5.28 -7.47
N CYS A 232 -0.31 -6.14 -6.76
CA CYS A 232 0.92 -5.77 -6.04
C CYS A 232 2.16 -5.59 -6.93
N GLY A 233 2.01 -5.78 -8.25
CA GLY A 233 3.10 -5.72 -9.23
C GLY A 233 4.18 -6.78 -8.99
N TRP A 234 4.95 -7.09 -10.03
CA TRP A 234 6.20 -7.84 -9.83
C TRP A 234 7.26 -6.92 -9.24
N ALA A 235 8.11 -7.45 -8.36
CA ALA A 235 9.32 -6.74 -7.97
C ALA A 235 10.17 -6.48 -9.23
N HIS A 236 10.91 -5.40 -9.24
CA HIS A 236 11.71 -4.97 -10.37
C HIS A 236 13.10 -4.58 -9.92
N LEU A 237 14.11 -5.30 -10.37
CA LEU A 237 15.51 -4.99 -10.11
C LEU A 237 15.96 -3.90 -11.09
N ALA A 238 15.94 -2.65 -10.63
CA ALA A 238 16.31 -1.51 -11.47
C ALA A 238 17.82 -1.46 -11.75
N ARG A 239 18.62 -1.74 -10.72
CA ARG A 239 20.10 -1.79 -10.79
C ARG A 239 20.71 -2.51 -9.60
N VAL A 240 22.00 -2.80 -9.72
CA VAL A 240 22.85 -3.25 -8.61
C VAL A 240 23.79 -2.12 -8.24
N VAL A 241 23.91 -1.84 -6.94
CA VAL A 241 24.76 -0.78 -6.42
C VAL A 241 26.01 -1.38 -5.79
N PHE A 242 27.17 -0.89 -6.22
CA PHE A 242 28.48 -1.28 -5.69
C PHE A 242 29.07 -0.12 -4.88
N ASP A 243 28.79 -0.09 -3.59
CA ASP A 243 29.34 0.91 -2.67
C ASP A 243 30.69 0.44 -2.13
N LYS A 244 31.77 0.91 -2.76
CA LYS A 244 33.13 0.58 -2.35
C LYS A 244 33.55 1.25 -1.04
N ALA A 245 32.95 2.40 -0.69
CA ALA A 245 33.29 3.12 0.53
C ALA A 245 32.73 2.39 1.75
N GLU A 246 31.48 1.96 1.67
CA GLU A 246 30.77 1.23 2.74
C GLU A 246 30.96 -0.30 2.67
N ARG A 247 31.75 -0.78 1.68
CA ARG A 247 31.97 -2.21 1.40
C ARG A 247 30.64 -2.99 1.31
N LEU A 248 29.73 -2.45 0.51
CA LEU A 248 28.35 -2.92 0.41
C LEU A 248 27.95 -3.10 -1.05
N VAL A 249 27.28 -4.22 -1.35
CA VAL A 249 26.61 -4.47 -2.62
C VAL A 249 25.12 -4.69 -2.35
N TYR A 250 24.24 -4.04 -3.10
CA TYR A 250 22.79 -4.27 -2.93
C TYR A 250 21.97 -4.09 -4.19
N GLY A 251 20.79 -4.72 -4.22
CA GLY A 251 19.77 -4.53 -5.25
C GLY A 251 18.96 -3.26 -5.02
N ASP A 252 18.83 -2.42 -6.05
CA ASP A 252 17.83 -1.35 -6.09
C ASP A 252 16.53 -1.95 -6.63
N ILE A 253 15.81 -2.63 -5.74
CA ILE A 253 14.59 -3.36 -6.07
C ILE A 253 13.39 -2.49 -5.73
N SER A 254 12.57 -2.23 -6.74
CA SER A 254 11.34 -1.47 -6.61
C SER A 254 10.13 -2.40 -6.68
N HIS A 255 9.10 -2.07 -5.91
CA HIS A 255 7.78 -2.69 -6.04
C HIS A 255 6.88 -1.61 -6.63
N PRO A 256 6.51 -1.71 -7.91
CA PRO A 256 5.54 -0.80 -8.50
C PRO A 256 4.14 -1.12 -7.95
N VAL A 257 3.93 -0.90 -6.65
CA VAL A 257 2.60 -0.92 -6.05
C VAL A 257 1.99 0.46 -6.29
N PRO A 258 0.78 0.56 -6.86
CA PRO A 258 0.04 1.82 -6.86
C PRO A 258 -0.06 2.33 -5.41
N GLN A 259 0.19 3.63 -5.20
CA GLN A 259 0.05 4.22 -3.87
C GLN A 259 -1.36 3.95 -3.32
N GLY A 260 -1.47 3.59 -2.04
CA GLY A 260 -2.75 3.33 -1.38
C GLY A 260 -3.30 1.90 -1.50
N ILE A 261 -2.66 1.00 -2.24
CA ILE A 261 -3.02 -0.43 -2.22
C ILE A 261 -2.25 -1.12 -1.10
N ALA A 262 -2.98 -1.65 -0.13
CA ALA A 262 -2.43 -2.59 0.84
C ALA A 262 -2.25 -3.94 0.14
N CYS A 263 -1.00 -4.27 -0.16
CA CYS A 263 -0.64 -5.65 -0.41
C CYS A 263 -0.88 -6.46 0.85
N GLU A 264 -1.47 -7.65 0.72
CA GLU A 264 -1.58 -8.54 1.86
C GLU A 264 -0.18 -8.84 2.43
N ASP A 265 -0.09 -9.02 3.75
CA ASP A 265 1.15 -9.31 4.50
C ASP A 265 1.77 -10.68 4.17
N VAL A 266 1.45 -11.26 3.01
CA VAL A 266 2.01 -12.51 2.53
C VAL A 266 3.10 -12.21 1.52
N ALA A 267 4.32 -12.63 1.85
CA ALA A 267 5.47 -12.52 0.99
C ALA A 267 5.51 -13.69 -0.01
N VAL A 268 5.19 -13.40 -1.27
CA VAL A 268 5.41 -14.30 -2.41
C VAL A 268 6.83 -14.07 -2.93
N PRO A 269 7.63 -15.13 -3.13
CA PRO A 269 9.01 -14.98 -3.59
C PRO A 269 9.09 -14.56 -5.06
N GLN A 270 10.13 -13.80 -5.39
CA GLN A 270 10.60 -13.57 -6.76
C GLN A 270 12.13 -13.55 -6.74
N THR A 271 12.73 -14.45 -7.49
CA THR A 271 14.19 -14.63 -7.52
C THR A 271 14.80 -13.90 -8.70
N PHE A 272 15.81 -13.07 -8.42
CA PHE A 272 16.72 -12.52 -9.43
C PHE A 272 18.10 -13.14 -9.27
N LEU A 273 18.48 -14.01 -10.20
CA LEU A 273 19.87 -14.43 -10.34
C LEU A 273 20.58 -13.42 -11.23
N ILE A 274 21.66 -12.84 -10.72
CA ILE A 274 22.47 -11.87 -11.45
C ILE A 274 23.93 -12.29 -11.47
N ALA A 275 24.61 -12.05 -12.58
CA ALA A 275 26.07 -12.12 -12.64
C ALA A 275 26.62 -10.71 -12.41
N VAL A 276 27.63 -10.59 -11.56
CA VAL A 276 28.30 -9.33 -11.22
C VAL A 276 29.79 -9.40 -11.51
N ASP A 277 30.35 -8.32 -12.05
CA ASP A 277 31.76 -8.22 -12.36
C ASP A 277 32.61 -8.18 -11.08
N ARG A 278 33.55 -9.11 -10.91
CA ARG A 278 34.46 -9.15 -9.76
C ARG A 278 35.26 -7.86 -9.58
N SER A 279 35.60 -7.17 -10.67
CA SER A 279 36.33 -5.89 -10.65
C SER A 279 35.52 -4.73 -10.06
N ARG A 280 34.19 -4.86 -10.00
CA ARG A 280 33.26 -3.88 -9.45
C ARG A 280 33.00 -4.11 -7.97
N LEU A 281 33.18 -5.33 -7.47
CA LEU A 281 33.01 -5.67 -6.06
C LEU A 281 33.96 -4.87 -5.17
N PRO A 282 33.55 -4.53 -3.92
CA PRO A 282 34.46 -4.01 -2.92
C PRO A 282 35.54 -5.02 -2.56
N GLU A 283 36.66 -4.54 -2.01
CA GLU A 283 37.65 -5.42 -1.41
C GLU A 283 37.04 -6.18 -0.22
N ARG A 284 37.36 -7.47 -0.12
CA ARG A 284 36.88 -8.31 0.98
C ARG A 284 37.48 -7.87 2.32
N PRO A 285 36.77 -8.06 3.45
CA PRO A 285 35.38 -8.51 3.51
C PRO A 285 34.39 -7.40 3.10
N PHE A 286 33.28 -7.79 2.48
CA PHE A 286 32.18 -6.89 2.11
C PHE A 286 30.83 -7.55 2.38
N THR A 287 29.75 -6.76 2.42
CA THR A 287 28.39 -7.26 2.65
C THR A 287 27.57 -7.20 1.36
N VAL A 288 26.75 -8.22 1.12
CA VAL A 288 25.68 -8.18 0.11
C VAL A 288 24.34 -8.06 0.82
N ARG A 289 23.45 -7.17 0.34
CA ARG A 289 22.12 -6.91 0.93
C ARG A 289 21.05 -6.81 -0.14
N LEU A 290 19.80 -7.06 0.26
CA LEU A 290 18.67 -7.05 -0.66
C LEU A 290 18.27 -5.61 -0.97
N TYR A 291 18.43 -4.73 0.03
CA TYR A 291 18.18 -3.29 -0.04
C TYR A 291 19.31 -2.51 0.64
N SER A 292 19.34 -1.20 0.43
CA SER A 292 20.31 -0.28 1.08
C SER A 292 20.19 -0.25 2.62
N GLY A 293 19.01 -0.53 3.16
CA GLY A 293 18.69 -0.50 4.58
C GLY A 293 17.91 -1.74 5.04
N PRO A 294 17.84 -2.02 6.36
CA PRO A 294 17.09 -3.16 6.87
C PRO A 294 15.59 -2.91 6.63
N ARG A 295 14.88 -3.84 6.00
CA ARG A 295 13.43 -3.74 5.80
C ARG A 295 12.66 -4.63 6.75
N CYS A 296 13.27 -5.71 7.21
CA CYS A 296 12.71 -6.52 8.28
C CYS A 296 13.75 -6.76 9.39
N GLY A 297 13.28 -6.88 10.62
CA GLY A 297 14.14 -7.01 11.80
C GLY A 297 14.86 -8.37 11.93
N SER A 298 14.40 -9.41 11.23
CA SER A 298 14.86 -10.79 11.44
C SER A 298 15.08 -11.63 10.18
N CYS A 299 14.86 -11.12 8.97
CA CYS A 299 15.08 -11.93 7.76
C CYS A 299 16.57 -11.95 7.37
N PRO A 300 17.03 -12.98 6.65
CA PRO A 300 18.38 -13.08 6.13
C PRO A 300 18.60 -12.14 4.93
N GLU A 301 18.34 -10.83 5.10
CA GLU A 301 18.54 -9.80 4.07
C GLU A 301 20.00 -9.34 3.92
N LYS A 302 20.96 -10.15 4.41
CA LYS A 302 22.38 -9.89 4.24
C LYS A 302 23.23 -11.16 4.32
N VAL A 303 24.30 -11.17 3.52
CA VAL A 303 25.40 -12.13 3.64
C VAL A 303 26.73 -11.37 3.68
N VAL A 304 27.67 -11.82 4.52
CA VAL A 304 29.02 -11.28 4.57
C VAL A 304 29.91 -12.17 3.71
N VAL A 305 30.64 -11.56 2.77
CA VAL A 305 31.58 -12.25 1.90
C VAL A 305 32.98 -12.06 2.46
N ASP A 306 33.48 -13.11 3.11
CA ASP A 306 34.77 -13.12 3.79
C ASP A 306 35.95 -13.24 2.81
N GLY A 307 37.11 -12.71 3.23
CA GLY A 307 38.40 -12.96 2.56
C GLY A 307 38.82 -14.42 2.73
N ARG A 308 39.40 -15.02 1.68
CA ARG A 308 40.13 -16.30 1.80
C ARG A 308 41.48 -16.09 2.48
#